data_AF-A0A830CH69-F1
#
_entry.id   AF-A0A830CH69-F1
#
_cell.length_a   1.000
_cell.length_b   1.000
_cell.length_c   1.000
_cell.angle_alpha   90.00
_cell.angle_beta   90.00
_cell.angle_gamma   90.00
#
_symmetry.space_group_name_H-M   'P 1'
#
loop_
_entity.id
_entity.type
_entity.pdbx_description
1 polymer ?
#
loop_
_entity_poly.entity_id
_entity_poly.type
_entity_poly.pdbx_seq_one_letter_code
_entity_poly.pdbx_strand_id
1 'polypeptide(L)'
;MLMKMGSLGGLEYLELNYGLGFTGSSPRPIVGTGSIVKPSKTGSHRDIFVCTADPTIEPPMMVINTVLSVMAYDYPPEKLSVYLSDDGGSDLTFCALLEASHFAKHWIPYCKKFKVEPRSPEAHFRSVSDELESSHAQHLASVKRLYQEMENRIEHAKKLGRNSKSGLLEHRGFANWDSFVSQRDHDTILQILIDGRDAEAKDIEGCRLPNLLRVSSKISNGPVILNVDCDMYSNNSQSVRDALCFFLDEKKGHEIAFVQFPQNFHNLTKNDLYGASLKVIADVDFHGLDGYGGPMYIGTGCFHRRDTLCGKKFTQGSMFEWSGDSVIRSGDSVSGLEERIKELASCTFENNTQWGHEIGLKYGCPVEDVMTGLSIQCRGWKSVYFNPERKGFLGVATTTLDQTLVQHKRWSEGDFQILLSKHSPIRYGLSRISFGLVMGYCVYCLWAVNCFATLYYSIVPSLYLLRGISLFPQQNSGNILLLDRHI
;
A
#
# COMPACT_ATOMS: atom_id res chain seq x y z
N MET A 1 1.94 13.20 10.59
CA MET A 1 2.03 12.83 9.16
C MET A 1 0.65 12.36 8.74
N LEU A 2 0.02 13.09 7.84
CA LEU A 2 -1.11 12.59 7.05
C LEU A 2 -0.55 12.06 5.73
N MET A 3 -1.11 10.98 5.22
CA MET A 3 -0.87 10.53 3.84
C MET A 3 -2.10 10.96 3.03
N LYS A 4 -1.90 11.79 2.02
CA LYS A 4 -2.88 12.11 0.97
C LYS A 4 -2.31 11.63 -0.35
N MET A 5 -3.11 10.97 -1.18
CA MET A 5 -2.71 10.58 -2.54
C MET A 5 -3.21 11.61 -3.55
N GLY A 6 -2.45 11.83 -4.63
CA GLY A 6 -2.83 12.76 -5.69
C GLY A 6 -3.82 12.12 -6.68
N SER A 7 -4.95 12.80 -6.95
CA SER A 7 -5.90 12.43 -8.02
C SER A 7 -5.90 13.50 -9.11
N LEU A 8 -5.62 13.13 -10.37
CA LEU A 8 -5.95 13.92 -11.57
C LEU A 8 -6.41 12.99 -12.71
N GLY A 9 -7.56 13.32 -13.30
CA GLY A 9 -8.24 12.51 -14.29
C GLY A 9 -8.22 13.05 -15.73
N GLY A 10 -8.68 12.19 -16.64
CA GLY A 10 -9.26 12.53 -17.95
C GLY A 10 -8.31 12.56 -19.14
N LEU A 11 -8.43 11.59 -20.07
CA LEU A 11 -8.65 11.79 -21.53
C LEU A 11 -8.35 10.54 -22.39
N GLU A 12 -9.10 10.49 -23.49
CA GLU A 12 -9.56 9.41 -24.39
C GLU A 12 -8.51 8.68 -25.28
N TYR A 13 -9.03 7.62 -25.93
CA TYR A 13 -8.48 6.39 -26.53
C TYR A 13 -7.50 6.48 -27.72
N LEU A 14 -6.66 5.43 -27.84
CA LEU A 14 -6.40 4.66 -29.08
C LEU A 14 -5.78 3.28 -28.75
N GLU A 15 -6.43 2.19 -29.16
CA GLU A 15 -6.04 0.79 -28.96
C GLU A 15 -4.89 0.34 -29.89
N LEU A 16 -4.05 -0.60 -29.42
CA LEU A 16 -3.48 -1.71 -30.21
C LEU A 16 -2.79 -2.74 -29.27
N ASN A 17 -3.30 -3.98 -29.30
CA ASN A 17 -2.79 -5.16 -28.59
C ASN A 17 -1.42 -5.61 -29.13
N TYR A 18 -0.57 -6.27 -28.30
CA TYR A 18 0.10 -7.56 -28.58
C TYR A 18 0.92 -8.00 -27.36
N GLY A 19 0.62 -9.21 -26.85
CA GLY A 19 1.34 -9.86 -25.75
C GLY A 19 2.44 -10.80 -26.24
N LEU A 20 3.47 -10.98 -25.42
CA LEU A 20 4.50 -12.03 -25.58
C LEU A 20 4.94 -12.52 -24.20
N GLY A 21 4.73 -13.80 -23.94
CA GLY A 21 5.17 -14.48 -22.72
C GLY A 21 6.60 -14.99 -22.85
N PHE A 22 7.34 -14.99 -21.75
CA PHE A 22 8.63 -15.67 -21.63
C PHE A 22 8.66 -16.53 -20.38
N THR A 23 9.08 -17.78 -20.58
CA THR A 23 9.35 -18.80 -19.57
C THR A 23 10.79 -18.68 -19.10
N GLY A 24 11.01 -18.58 -17.79
CA GLY A 24 12.35 -18.48 -17.22
C GLY A 24 12.39 -19.05 -15.80
N SER A 25 13.26 -20.04 -15.60
CA SER A 25 13.43 -20.84 -14.38
C SER A 25 13.94 -20.04 -13.18
N SER A 26 13.26 -20.22 -12.04
CA SER A 26 13.57 -19.65 -10.72
C SER A 26 14.95 -20.09 -10.17
N PRO A 27 15.78 -19.15 -9.68
CA PRO A 27 16.85 -19.45 -8.73
C PRO A 27 16.28 -19.60 -7.31
N ARG A 28 16.76 -20.61 -6.58
CA ARG A 28 16.33 -20.93 -5.21
C ARG A 28 16.75 -19.83 -4.22
N PRO A 29 15.88 -19.42 -3.28
CA PRO A 29 16.25 -18.46 -2.24
C PRO A 29 17.22 -19.09 -1.23
N ILE A 30 18.27 -18.34 -0.89
CA ILE A 30 19.16 -18.62 0.23
C ILE A 30 18.40 -18.29 1.51
N VAL A 31 17.92 -19.32 2.20
CA VAL A 31 17.28 -19.21 3.52
C VAL A 31 18.36 -18.85 4.54
N GLY A 32 18.45 -17.57 4.89
CA GLY A 32 19.21 -17.11 6.04
C GLY A 32 18.49 -17.50 7.32
N THR A 33 19.00 -18.48 8.05
CA THR A 33 18.57 -18.80 9.42
C THR A 33 19.01 -17.66 10.35
N GLY A 34 18.16 -16.64 10.49
CA GLY A 34 18.35 -15.50 11.39
C GLY A 34 17.83 -15.80 12.79
N SER A 35 18.72 -15.66 13.77
CA SER A 35 18.52 -15.85 15.20
C SER A 35 17.29 -15.08 15.76
N ILE A 36 16.62 -15.70 16.73
CA ILE A 36 15.46 -15.17 17.46
C ILE A 36 15.75 -13.74 17.97
N VAL A 37 14.99 -12.76 17.46
CA VAL A 37 15.04 -11.35 17.86
C VAL A 37 14.65 -11.22 19.34
N LYS A 38 15.43 -10.47 20.13
CA LYS A 38 15.16 -10.25 21.56
C LYS A 38 13.77 -9.59 21.78
N PRO A 39 12.97 -10.10 22.73
CA PRO A 39 11.57 -9.68 22.94
C PRO A 39 11.38 -8.23 23.42
N SER A 40 12.43 -7.52 23.84
CA SER A 40 12.32 -6.13 24.28
C SER A 40 12.14 -5.12 23.14
N LYS A 41 12.56 -5.45 21.90
CA LYS A 41 12.43 -4.55 20.72
C LYS A 41 11.20 -4.84 19.85
N THR A 42 10.59 -6.02 20.00
CA THR A 42 9.32 -6.42 19.34
C THR A 42 8.09 -5.79 20.01
N GLY A 43 8.31 -4.88 20.97
CA GLY A 43 7.28 -4.27 21.79
C GLY A 43 6.96 -2.82 21.45
N SER A 44 7.45 -2.26 20.35
CA SER A 44 7.17 -0.88 19.96
C SER A 44 5.88 -0.76 19.13
N HIS A 45 5.27 0.42 19.18
CA HIS A 45 4.02 0.73 18.49
C HIS A 45 4.17 0.72 16.95
N ARG A 46 3.12 0.36 16.22
CA ARG A 46 3.05 0.34 14.75
C ARG A 46 1.81 1.07 14.29
N ASP A 47 1.98 1.86 13.24
CA ASP A 47 0.88 2.57 12.59
C ASP A 47 0.63 1.97 11.22
N ILE A 48 -0.64 1.74 10.90
CA ILE A 48 -1.06 1.19 9.62
C ILE A 48 -2.01 2.19 8.97
N PHE A 49 -1.70 2.66 7.78
CA PHE A 49 -2.53 3.57 7.02
C PHE A 49 -3.20 2.81 5.88
N VAL A 50 -4.52 2.88 5.86
CA VAL A 50 -5.39 2.49 4.76
C VAL A 50 -5.89 3.77 4.12
N CYS A 51 -5.70 3.93 2.81
CA CYS A 51 -6.17 5.11 2.07
C CYS A 51 -7.31 4.73 1.12
N THR A 52 -8.33 5.58 1.04
CA THR A 52 -9.45 5.44 0.10
C THR A 52 -9.79 6.80 -0.50
N ALA A 53 -10.11 6.81 -1.80
CA ALA A 53 -10.33 7.98 -2.60
C ALA A 53 -11.81 8.34 -2.74
N ASP A 54 -12.69 7.39 -3.09
CA ASP A 54 -14.12 7.66 -3.28
C ASP A 54 -14.97 6.38 -3.13
N PRO A 55 -16.09 6.41 -2.36
CA PRO A 55 -16.93 5.23 -2.10
C PRO A 55 -17.64 4.65 -3.34
N THR A 56 -17.67 5.38 -4.45
CA THR A 56 -18.27 4.92 -5.72
C THR A 56 -17.31 4.05 -6.51
N ILE A 57 -16.04 4.45 -6.54
CA ILE A 57 -14.95 3.72 -7.21
C ILE A 57 -14.45 2.59 -6.30
N GLU A 58 -14.37 2.86 -5.01
CA GLU A 58 -13.86 1.97 -3.97
C GLU A 58 -14.98 1.66 -2.97
N PRO A 59 -15.74 0.57 -3.18
CA PRO A 59 -16.91 0.29 -2.36
C PRO A 59 -16.57 0.19 -0.87
N PRO A 60 -17.38 0.77 0.04
CA PRO A 60 -17.09 0.76 1.47
C PRO A 60 -16.81 -0.63 2.03
N MET A 61 -17.50 -1.67 1.56
CA MET A 61 -17.25 -3.06 1.98
C MET A 61 -15.84 -3.54 1.64
N MET A 62 -15.27 -3.14 0.51
CA MET A 62 -13.88 -3.46 0.15
C MET A 62 -12.92 -2.81 1.14
N VAL A 63 -13.12 -1.51 1.41
CA VAL A 63 -12.34 -0.74 2.40
C VAL A 63 -12.40 -1.41 3.78
N ILE A 64 -13.60 -1.79 4.24
CA ILE A 64 -13.81 -2.42 5.55
C ILE A 64 -13.14 -3.79 5.64
N ASN A 65 -13.20 -4.61 4.59
CA ASN A 65 -12.48 -5.88 4.58
C ASN A 65 -10.97 -5.70 4.72
N THR A 66 -10.41 -4.68 4.07
CA THR A 66 -8.99 -4.31 4.23
C THR A 66 -8.69 -3.84 5.65
N VAL A 67 -9.48 -2.91 6.20
CA VAL A 67 -9.33 -2.42 7.59
C VAL A 67 -9.38 -3.57 8.60
N LEU A 68 -10.39 -4.44 8.51
CA LEU A 68 -10.54 -5.59 9.40
C LEU A 68 -9.37 -6.58 9.26
N SER A 69 -8.84 -6.76 8.05
CA SER A 69 -7.69 -7.63 7.82
C SER A 69 -6.42 -7.15 8.50
N VAL A 70 -6.16 -5.84 8.47
CA VAL A 70 -4.97 -5.25 9.09
C VAL A 70 -5.14 -5.06 10.60
N MET A 71 -6.36 -4.90 11.10
CA MET A 71 -6.61 -4.94 12.55
C MET A 71 -6.37 -6.33 13.16
N ALA A 72 -6.45 -7.39 12.34
CA ALA A 72 -6.31 -8.79 12.77
C ALA A 72 -4.90 -9.36 12.58
N TYR A 73 -3.87 -8.51 12.47
CA TYR A 73 -2.48 -8.98 12.48
C TYR A 73 -2.13 -9.74 13.76
N ASP A 74 -1.21 -10.71 13.65
CA ASP A 74 -0.63 -11.37 14.82
C ASP A 74 0.42 -10.45 15.44
N TYR A 75 -0.06 -9.42 16.11
CA TYR A 75 0.76 -8.44 16.83
C TYR A 75 -0.01 -7.98 18.08
N PRO A 76 0.66 -7.56 19.17
CA PRO A 76 -0.04 -7.07 20.35
C PRO A 76 -1.00 -5.91 19.99
N PRO A 77 -2.31 -6.04 20.25
CA PRO A 77 -3.30 -5.05 19.83
C PRO A 77 -3.05 -3.65 20.39
N GLU A 78 -2.58 -3.56 21.63
CA GLU A 78 -2.24 -2.29 22.29
C GLU A 78 -1.02 -1.59 21.65
N LYS A 79 -0.35 -2.26 20.72
CA LYS A 79 0.81 -1.76 19.97
C LYS A 79 0.50 -1.59 18.50
N LEU A 80 -0.77 -1.73 18.10
CA LEU A 80 -1.23 -1.53 16.74
C LEU A 80 -2.21 -0.36 16.69
N SER A 81 -2.02 0.55 15.75
CA SER A 81 -2.99 1.61 15.45
C SER A 81 -3.23 1.63 13.96
N VAL A 82 -4.50 1.54 13.57
CA VAL A 82 -4.95 1.55 12.18
C VAL A 82 -5.54 2.93 11.89
N TYR A 83 -5.28 3.44 10.70
CA TYR A 83 -5.68 4.76 10.26
C TYR A 83 -6.41 4.64 8.93
N LEU A 84 -7.64 5.11 8.84
CA LEU A 84 -8.34 5.22 7.56
C LEU A 84 -8.32 6.68 7.11
N SER A 85 -7.64 6.96 6.00
CA SER A 85 -7.71 8.25 5.32
C SER A 85 -8.70 8.13 4.16
N ASP A 86 -9.80 8.85 4.27
CA ASP A 86 -10.80 9.01 3.21
C ASP A 86 -10.66 10.40 2.61
N ASP A 87 -10.25 10.45 1.33
CA ASP A 87 -10.12 11.68 0.53
C ASP A 87 -11.46 12.09 -0.10
N GLY A 88 -12.43 11.18 -0.19
CA GLY A 88 -13.78 11.43 -0.70
C GLY A 88 -14.72 12.00 0.37
N GLY A 89 -14.28 12.05 1.63
CA GLY A 89 -15.02 12.64 2.74
C GLY A 89 -16.41 12.01 2.91
N SER A 90 -16.53 10.69 2.74
CA SER A 90 -17.82 10.02 2.64
C SER A 90 -18.41 9.68 4.00
N ASP A 91 -19.64 10.14 4.22
CA ASP A 91 -20.45 9.74 5.37
C ASP A 91 -20.87 8.26 5.32
N LEU A 92 -20.84 7.63 4.14
CA LEU A 92 -21.08 6.21 3.94
C LEU A 92 -19.84 5.39 4.32
N THR A 93 -18.64 5.82 3.92
CA THR A 93 -17.38 5.19 4.37
C THR A 93 -17.24 5.29 5.89
N PHE A 94 -17.58 6.44 6.48
CA PHE A 94 -17.60 6.59 7.94
C PHE A 94 -18.62 5.66 8.62
N CYS A 95 -19.83 5.55 8.07
CA CYS A 95 -20.85 4.61 8.53
C CYS A 95 -20.35 3.16 8.49
N ALA A 96 -19.74 2.76 7.38
CA ALA A 96 -19.17 1.42 7.22
C ALA A 96 -18.04 1.17 8.22
N LEU A 97 -17.23 2.18 8.53
CA LEU A 97 -16.15 2.08 9.51
C LEU A 97 -16.68 1.91 10.94
N LEU A 98 -17.75 2.62 11.29
CA LEU A 98 -18.43 2.46 12.58
C LEU A 98 -19.00 1.05 12.72
N GLU A 99 -19.67 0.55 11.69
CA GLU A 99 -20.18 -0.84 11.64
C GLU A 99 -19.04 -1.87 11.77
N ALA A 100 -17.93 -1.65 11.08
CA ALA A 100 -16.73 -2.47 11.18
C ALA A 100 -16.16 -2.49 12.60
N SER A 101 -16.19 -1.37 13.32
CA SER A 101 -15.68 -1.27 14.69
C SER A 101 -16.44 -2.20 15.65
N HIS A 102 -17.75 -2.36 15.46
CA HIS A 102 -18.57 -3.29 16.21
C HIS A 102 -18.26 -4.74 15.84
N PHE A 103 -18.17 -5.04 14.54
CA PHE A 103 -17.85 -6.38 14.07
C PHE A 103 -16.43 -6.83 14.47
N ALA A 104 -15.46 -5.91 14.54
CA ALA A 104 -14.09 -6.18 14.93
C ALA A 104 -13.98 -6.83 16.32
N LYS A 105 -14.90 -6.52 17.25
CA LYS A 105 -15.00 -7.14 18.58
C LYS A 105 -15.19 -8.65 18.54
N HIS A 106 -15.73 -9.18 17.44
CA HIS A 106 -15.94 -10.61 17.22
C HIS A 106 -14.92 -11.19 16.25
N TRP A 107 -14.56 -10.44 15.20
CA TRP A 107 -13.64 -10.88 14.16
C TRP A 107 -12.22 -11.11 14.68
N ILE A 108 -11.67 -10.18 15.47
CA ILE A 108 -10.27 -10.24 15.90
C ILE A 108 -10.02 -11.44 16.84
N PRO A 109 -10.85 -11.71 17.87
CA PRO A 109 -10.71 -12.92 18.69
C PRO A 109 -10.85 -14.20 17.88
N TYR A 110 -11.84 -14.27 16.98
CA TYR A 110 -12.02 -15.41 16.08
C TYR A 110 -10.75 -15.68 15.26
N CYS A 111 -10.20 -14.61 14.66
CA CYS A 111 -8.95 -14.66 13.92
C CYS A 111 -7.78 -15.20 14.74
N LYS A 112 -7.62 -14.74 15.98
CA LYS A 112 -6.53 -15.19 16.87
C LYS A 112 -6.72 -16.63 17.31
N LYS A 113 -7.92 -16.98 17.79
CA LYS A 113 -8.27 -18.30 18.33
C LYS A 113 -8.08 -19.41 17.29
N PHE A 114 -8.54 -19.17 16.06
CA PHE A 114 -8.53 -20.18 15.00
C PHE A 114 -7.40 -19.99 13.97
N LYS A 115 -6.47 -19.06 14.21
CA LYS A 115 -5.34 -18.75 13.30
C LYS A 115 -5.80 -18.57 11.85
N VAL A 116 -6.89 -17.85 11.68
CA VAL A 116 -7.58 -17.63 10.40
C VAL A 116 -6.64 -17.03 9.37
N GLU A 117 -6.66 -17.55 8.15
CA GLU A 117 -6.06 -16.87 7.00
C GLU A 117 -6.91 -17.12 5.74
N PRO A 118 -6.98 -16.18 4.78
CA PRO A 118 -6.52 -14.78 4.86
C PRO A 118 -7.24 -13.98 5.96
N ARG A 119 -6.70 -12.82 6.35
CA ARG A 119 -7.30 -11.98 7.43
C ARG A 119 -8.46 -11.12 6.98
N SER A 120 -8.68 -10.99 5.67
CA SER A 120 -9.89 -10.38 5.11
C SER A 120 -11.10 -11.30 5.37
N PRO A 121 -12.16 -10.82 6.06
CA PRO A 121 -13.36 -11.62 6.31
C PRO A 121 -13.99 -12.14 5.01
N GLU A 122 -14.16 -11.27 4.01
CA GLU A 122 -14.73 -11.67 2.71
C GLU A 122 -13.91 -12.77 2.04
N ALA A 123 -12.59 -12.60 1.95
CA ALA A 123 -11.71 -13.57 1.33
C ALA A 123 -11.71 -14.90 2.10
N HIS A 124 -11.72 -14.83 3.44
CA HIS A 124 -11.81 -16.00 4.30
C HIS A 124 -13.11 -16.75 4.06
N PHE A 125 -14.28 -16.10 4.18
CA PHE A 125 -15.57 -16.76 4.03
C PHE A 125 -15.84 -17.32 2.63
N ARG A 126 -15.19 -16.78 1.59
CA ARG A 126 -15.20 -17.36 0.23
C ARG A 126 -14.33 -18.61 0.11
N SER A 127 -13.25 -18.71 0.91
CA SER A 127 -12.28 -19.81 0.84
C SER A 127 -12.60 -21.02 1.73
N VAL A 128 -13.44 -20.84 2.75
CA VAL A 128 -13.74 -21.89 3.72
C VAL A 128 -14.62 -22.99 3.10
N SER A 129 -14.14 -24.23 3.17
CA SER A 129 -14.89 -25.45 2.85
C SER A 129 -15.78 -25.91 4.02
N ASP A 130 -16.83 -26.68 3.72
CA ASP A 130 -17.82 -27.14 4.72
C ASP A 130 -17.28 -28.16 5.76
N GLU A 131 -16.08 -28.70 5.56
CA GLU A 131 -15.47 -29.71 6.45
C GLU A 131 -14.70 -29.07 7.62
N LEU A 132 -15.42 -28.57 8.63
CA LEU A 132 -14.84 -28.03 9.86
C LEU A 132 -15.27 -28.83 11.09
N GLU A 133 -14.38 -28.91 12.10
CA GLU A 133 -14.72 -29.47 13.41
C GLU A 133 -15.97 -28.76 13.99
N SER A 134 -16.84 -29.51 14.67
CA SER A 134 -18.15 -29.03 15.12
C SER A 134 -18.11 -27.74 15.96
N SER A 135 -17.09 -27.60 16.82
CA SER A 135 -16.82 -26.40 17.63
C SER A 135 -16.43 -25.19 16.78
N HIS A 136 -15.51 -25.37 15.82
CA HIS A 136 -15.10 -24.33 14.88
C HIS A 136 -16.28 -23.92 13.99
N ALA A 137 -17.06 -24.89 13.51
CA ALA A 137 -18.20 -24.67 12.65
C ALA A 137 -19.27 -23.76 13.30
N GLN A 138 -19.55 -23.95 14.60
CA GLN A 138 -20.48 -23.08 15.34
C GLN A 138 -19.96 -21.63 15.47
N HIS A 139 -18.69 -21.46 15.84
CA HIS A 139 -18.07 -20.13 15.92
C HIS A 139 -18.03 -19.45 14.55
N LEU A 140 -17.66 -20.19 13.50
CA LEU A 140 -17.66 -19.71 12.12
C LEU A 140 -19.06 -19.25 11.70
N ALA A 141 -20.09 -20.07 11.91
CA ALA A 141 -21.47 -19.72 11.54
C ALA A 141 -21.94 -18.45 12.26
N SER A 142 -21.61 -18.30 13.55
CA SER A 142 -21.94 -17.10 14.31
C SER A 142 -21.24 -15.85 13.76
N VAL A 143 -19.93 -15.92 13.50
CA VAL A 143 -19.16 -14.77 13.00
C VAL A 143 -19.54 -14.44 11.56
N LYS A 144 -19.79 -15.44 10.71
CA LYS A 144 -20.27 -15.28 9.33
C LYS A 144 -21.64 -14.59 9.30
N ARG A 145 -22.55 -14.95 10.22
CA ARG A 145 -23.84 -14.26 10.37
C ARG A 145 -23.65 -12.79 10.74
N LEU A 146 -22.80 -12.48 11.72
CA LEU A 146 -22.51 -11.09 12.11
C LEU A 146 -21.89 -10.28 10.97
N TYR A 147 -21.03 -10.89 10.16
CA TYR A 147 -20.46 -10.27 8.97
C TYR A 147 -21.55 -9.93 7.94
N GLN A 148 -22.46 -10.87 7.65
CA GLN A 148 -23.59 -10.64 6.73
C GLN A 148 -24.55 -9.57 7.27
N GLU A 149 -24.81 -9.53 8.57
CA GLU A 149 -25.61 -8.48 9.21
C GLU A 149 -24.95 -7.10 9.04
N MET A 150 -23.64 -6.99 9.26
CA MET A 150 -22.86 -5.76 9.02
C MET A 150 -22.94 -5.33 7.55
N GLU A 151 -22.68 -6.24 6.61
CA GLU A 151 -22.75 -5.98 5.17
C GLU A 151 -24.14 -5.49 4.76
N ASN A 152 -25.21 -6.15 5.23
CA ASN A 152 -26.58 -5.73 4.97
C ASN A 152 -26.88 -4.32 5.50
N ARG A 153 -26.38 -3.96 6.69
CA ARG A 153 -26.54 -2.60 7.24
C ARG A 153 -25.83 -1.56 6.38
N ILE A 154 -24.61 -1.85 5.92
CA ILE A 154 -23.83 -0.96 5.05
C ILE A 154 -24.51 -0.78 3.69
N GLU A 155 -24.97 -1.87 3.06
CA GLU A 155 -25.69 -1.83 1.79
C GLU A 155 -27.05 -1.14 1.91
N HIS A 156 -27.74 -1.31 3.05
CA HIS A 156 -28.97 -0.58 3.33
C HIS A 156 -28.71 0.93 3.46
N ALA A 157 -27.65 1.33 4.17
CA ALA A 157 -27.23 2.73 4.29
C ALA A 157 -26.86 3.34 2.92
N LYS A 158 -26.21 2.57 2.05
CA LYS A 158 -25.89 2.98 0.68
C LYS A 158 -27.15 3.28 -0.15
N LYS A 159 -28.19 2.45 -0.03
CA LYS A 159 -29.45 2.61 -0.79
C LYS A 159 -30.29 3.79 -0.31
N LEU A 160 -30.32 4.05 1.00
CA LEU A 160 -31.19 5.05 1.60
C LEU A 160 -30.57 6.44 1.68
N GLY A 161 -29.25 6.56 1.54
CA GLY A 161 -28.53 7.81 1.73
C GLY A 161 -28.67 8.36 3.16
N ARG A 162 -28.55 9.70 3.30
CA ARG A 162 -28.52 10.38 4.61
C ARG A 162 -29.86 10.35 5.37
N ASN A 163 -30.98 10.03 4.70
CA ASN A 163 -32.34 10.28 5.20
C ASN A 163 -32.96 9.16 6.06
N SER A 164 -32.26 8.04 6.32
CA SER A 164 -32.83 6.91 7.10
C SER A 164 -31.81 6.18 7.99
N LYS A 165 -30.72 6.85 8.38
CA LYS A 165 -29.69 6.29 9.27
C LYS A 165 -30.15 6.24 10.76
N SER A 166 -31.36 5.75 11.04
CA SER A 166 -31.88 5.72 12.41
C SER A 166 -31.08 4.76 13.29
N GLY A 167 -30.62 5.25 14.45
CA GLY A 167 -29.70 4.56 15.37
C GLY A 167 -28.23 4.96 15.20
N LEU A 168 -27.69 5.02 13.97
CA LEU A 168 -26.29 5.42 13.72
C LEU A 168 -26.06 6.94 13.73
N LEU A 169 -27.09 7.74 13.43
CA LEU A 169 -27.05 9.22 13.47
C LEU A 169 -26.79 9.80 14.86
N GLU A 170 -26.94 9.01 15.93
CA GLU A 170 -26.64 9.46 17.30
C GLU A 170 -25.14 9.52 17.57
N HIS A 171 -24.30 8.90 16.73
CA HIS A 171 -22.86 9.02 16.88
C HIS A 171 -22.44 10.46 16.57
N ARG A 172 -21.88 11.14 17.59
CA ARG A 172 -21.46 12.55 17.54
C ARG A 172 -20.63 12.92 16.29
N GLY A 173 -19.90 11.95 15.74
CA GLY A 173 -19.05 12.15 14.56
C GLY A 173 -19.80 12.53 13.28
N PHE A 174 -21.08 12.17 13.14
CA PHE A 174 -21.88 12.56 11.98
C PHE A 174 -22.23 14.04 11.95
N ALA A 175 -22.21 14.73 13.10
CA ALA A 175 -22.46 16.18 13.16
C ALA A 175 -21.45 16.99 12.33
N ASN A 176 -20.23 16.45 12.12
CA ASN A 176 -19.23 17.11 11.28
C ASN A 176 -19.62 17.16 9.79
N TRP A 177 -20.56 16.31 9.34
CA TRP A 177 -21.08 16.38 7.98
C TRP A 177 -22.21 17.40 7.84
N ASP A 178 -22.72 17.98 8.94
CA ASP A 178 -23.78 18.99 8.90
C ASP A 178 -23.27 20.33 8.35
N SER A 179 -21.96 20.63 8.50
CA SER A 179 -21.27 21.77 7.87
C SER A 179 -20.68 21.45 6.49
N PHE A 180 -20.91 20.25 5.96
CA PHE A 180 -20.31 19.78 4.71
C PHE A 180 -21.01 20.40 3.50
N VAL A 181 -20.30 21.26 2.75
CA VAL A 181 -20.85 21.95 1.57
C VAL A 181 -20.70 21.08 0.32
N SER A 182 -19.51 20.52 0.08
CA SER A 182 -19.25 19.59 -1.02
C SER A 182 -18.01 18.74 -0.77
N GLN A 183 -17.80 17.67 -1.56
CA GLN A 183 -16.54 16.89 -1.53
C GLN A 183 -15.27 17.73 -1.73
N ARG A 184 -15.38 18.88 -2.38
CA ARG A 184 -14.24 19.78 -2.63
C ARG A 184 -14.15 20.93 -1.65
N ASP A 185 -15.15 21.10 -0.78
CA ASP A 185 -15.29 22.22 0.13
C ASP A 185 -15.97 21.75 1.42
N HIS A 186 -15.15 21.24 2.32
CA HIS A 186 -15.56 20.80 3.65
C HIS A 186 -14.40 20.94 4.63
N ASP A 187 -14.74 21.14 5.91
CA ASP A 187 -13.74 21.15 6.97
C ASP A 187 -13.09 19.77 7.14
N THR A 188 -11.88 19.75 7.71
CA THR A 188 -11.21 18.48 8.00
C THR A 188 -11.97 17.70 9.05
N ILE A 189 -12.45 16.51 8.66
CA ILE A 189 -13.16 15.60 9.54
C ILE A 189 -12.17 14.63 10.16
N LEU A 190 -12.07 14.67 11.49
CA LEU A 190 -11.23 13.77 12.28
C LEU A 190 -12.09 13.13 13.36
N GLN A 191 -12.09 11.79 13.39
CA GLN A 191 -12.84 10.98 14.35
C GLN A 191 -11.97 9.84 14.89
N ILE A 192 -12.05 9.62 16.20
CA ILE A 192 -11.45 8.47 16.89
C ILE A 192 -12.56 7.49 17.22
N LEU A 193 -12.62 6.36 16.51
CA LEU A 193 -13.69 5.36 16.68
C LEU A 193 -13.37 4.30 17.73
N ILE A 194 -12.09 3.89 17.81
CA ILE A 194 -11.60 2.96 18.83
C ILE A 194 -10.40 3.62 19.50
N ASP A 195 -10.53 3.87 20.79
CA ASP A 195 -9.45 4.35 21.65
C ASP A 195 -9.16 3.28 22.70
N GLY A 196 -8.00 2.62 22.60
CA GLY A 196 -7.57 1.56 23.52
C GLY A 196 -7.35 2.03 24.97
N ARG A 197 -7.49 3.34 25.25
CA ARG A 197 -7.58 3.88 26.61
C ARG A 197 -8.97 3.73 27.22
N ASP A 198 -10.01 3.62 26.40
CA ASP A 198 -11.39 3.39 26.83
C ASP A 198 -11.54 1.98 27.42
N ALA A 199 -12.25 1.87 28.54
CA ALA A 199 -12.55 0.59 29.18
C ALA A 199 -13.44 -0.30 28.29
N GLU A 200 -14.27 0.30 27.44
CA GLU A 200 -15.20 -0.36 26.53
C GLU A 200 -14.59 -0.73 25.16
N ALA A 201 -13.36 -0.28 24.88
CA ALA A 201 -12.60 -0.63 23.67
C ALA A 201 -11.94 -2.01 23.79
N LYS A 202 -12.74 -3.00 24.21
CA LYS A 202 -12.34 -4.40 24.36
C LYS A 202 -13.15 -5.29 23.43
N ASP A 203 -12.53 -6.36 22.99
CA ASP A 203 -13.20 -7.44 22.29
C ASP A 203 -14.03 -8.31 23.25
N ILE A 204 -14.79 -9.27 22.70
CA ILE A 204 -15.66 -10.15 23.49
C ILE A 204 -14.90 -11.04 24.49
N GLU A 205 -13.57 -11.16 24.35
CA GLU A 205 -12.69 -11.90 25.27
C GLU A 205 -12.03 -10.95 26.30
N GLY A 206 -12.37 -9.66 26.29
CA GLY A 206 -11.85 -8.66 27.21
C GLY A 206 -10.45 -8.12 26.85
N CYS A 207 -9.91 -8.47 25.68
CA CYS A 207 -8.64 -7.94 25.19
C CYS A 207 -8.85 -6.58 24.51
N ARG A 208 -7.88 -5.68 24.62
CA ARG A 208 -7.95 -4.35 23.97
C ARG A 208 -7.96 -4.48 22.45
N LEU A 209 -8.71 -3.61 21.79
CA LEU A 209 -8.72 -3.49 20.32
C LEU A 209 -7.59 -2.55 19.84
N PRO A 210 -7.09 -2.73 18.59
CA PRO A 210 -6.25 -1.72 17.94
C PRO A 210 -6.97 -0.37 17.82
N ASN A 211 -6.24 0.74 17.98
CA ASN A 211 -6.85 2.06 17.80
C ASN A 211 -7.24 2.30 16.33
N LEU A 212 -8.28 3.10 16.07
CA LEU A 212 -8.71 3.48 14.71
C LEU A 212 -8.82 5.01 14.56
N LEU A 213 -7.91 5.63 13.79
CA LEU A 213 -7.54 7.06 13.93
C LEU A 213 -7.18 7.76 12.59
N ARG A 214 -6.89 9.08 12.58
CA ARG A 214 -6.46 9.83 11.37
C ARG A 214 -5.08 10.50 11.41
N VAL A 215 -4.55 10.87 12.59
CA VAL A 215 -3.23 11.55 12.71
C VAL A 215 -2.32 10.87 13.72
N SER A 216 -1.35 10.10 13.21
CA SER A 216 -0.55 9.20 14.04
C SER A 216 0.44 9.89 15.00
N SER A 217 1.17 10.92 14.55
CA SER A 217 2.35 11.45 15.29
C SER A 217 2.03 12.14 16.62
N LYS A 218 0.77 12.52 16.85
CA LYS A 218 0.31 13.07 18.14
C LYS A 218 -0.52 12.08 18.95
N ILE A 219 -0.69 10.86 18.44
CA ILE A 219 -1.50 9.83 19.06
C ILE A 219 -0.63 8.65 19.46
N SER A 220 -0.32 7.78 18.52
CA SER A 220 0.47 6.56 18.70
C SER A 220 1.97 6.81 18.57
N ASN A 221 2.34 7.74 17.67
CA ASN A 221 3.72 8.03 17.28
C ASN A 221 4.55 6.77 16.96
N GLY A 222 3.95 5.79 16.26
CA GLY A 222 4.60 4.51 15.97
C GLY A 222 5.86 4.69 15.09
N PRO A 223 7.03 4.15 15.45
CA PRO A 223 8.27 4.32 14.67
C PRO A 223 8.27 3.63 13.30
N VAL A 224 7.34 2.69 13.08
CA VAL A 224 7.14 2.01 11.79
C VAL A 224 5.72 2.25 11.32
N ILE A 225 5.59 2.59 10.03
CA ILE A 225 4.35 2.89 9.34
C ILE A 225 4.17 1.87 8.21
N LEU A 226 3.07 1.14 8.20
CA LEU A 226 2.62 0.38 7.03
C LEU A 226 1.66 1.25 6.22
N ASN A 227 1.86 1.36 4.92
CA ASN A 227 0.86 1.91 4.01
C ASN A 227 0.28 0.78 3.14
N VAL A 228 -1.04 0.79 3.01
CA VAL A 228 -1.79 -0.13 2.15
C VAL A 228 -2.94 0.62 1.48
N ASP A 229 -3.20 0.26 0.23
CA ASP A 229 -4.37 0.72 -0.52
C ASP A 229 -5.63 -0.01 -0.02
N CYS A 230 -6.80 0.60 -0.20
CA CYS A 230 -8.05 0.03 0.32
C CYS A 230 -8.47 -1.28 -0.35
N ASP A 231 -7.95 -1.58 -1.54
CA ASP A 231 -8.16 -2.82 -2.27
C ASP A 231 -7.09 -3.89 -1.94
N MET A 232 -6.09 -3.58 -1.10
CA MET A 232 -4.97 -4.46 -0.76
C MET A 232 -5.06 -4.98 0.68
N TYR A 233 -5.72 -6.13 0.87
CA TYR A 233 -5.90 -6.73 2.19
C TYR A 233 -4.72 -7.60 2.64
N SER A 234 -4.64 -7.83 3.95
CA SER A 234 -3.66 -8.71 4.58
C SER A 234 -3.99 -10.19 4.34
N ASN A 235 -3.13 -10.88 3.58
CA ASN A 235 -3.23 -12.31 3.31
C ASN A 235 -2.36 -13.17 4.26
N ASN A 236 -1.45 -12.54 4.99
CA ASN A 236 -0.60 -13.19 5.99
C ASN A 236 -0.51 -12.34 7.26
N SER A 237 -1.00 -12.85 8.39
CA SER A 237 -0.89 -12.16 9.69
C SER A 237 0.52 -11.92 10.19
N GLN A 238 1.52 -12.59 9.64
CA GLN A 238 2.91 -12.44 10.07
C GLN A 238 3.62 -11.26 9.40
N SER A 239 3.00 -10.60 8.40
CA SER A 239 3.65 -9.55 7.60
C SER A 239 4.29 -8.43 8.45
N VAL A 240 3.64 -8.02 9.55
CA VAL A 240 4.20 -7.03 10.49
C VAL A 240 5.48 -7.56 11.16
N ARG A 241 5.49 -8.81 11.61
CA ARG A 241 6.65 -9.43 12.26
C ARG A 241 7.78 -9.67 11.26
N ASP A 242 7.43 -10.14 10.06
CA ASP A 242 8.39 -10.37 8.97
C ASP A 242 9.13 -9.08 8.60
N ALA A 243 8.40 -7.97 8.43
CA ALA A 243 9.00 -6.67 8.18
C ALA A 243 9.92 -6.22 9.34
N LEU A 244 9.52 -6.48 10.59
CA LEU A 244 10.32 -6.12 11.75
C LEU A 244 11.63 -6.89 11.85
N CYS A 245 11.71 -8.12 11.35
CA CYS A 245 12.97 -8.87 11.31
C CYS A 245 14.06 -8.06 10.57
N PHE A 246 13.72 -7.39 9.47
CA PHE A 246 14.68 -6.57 8.73
C PHE A 246 15.08 -5.31 9.48
N PHE A 247 14.11 -4.60 10.07
CA PHE A 247 14.43 -3.37 10.80
C PHE A 247 15.18 -3.61 12.11
N LEU A 248 14.94 -4.74 12.77
CA LEU A 248 15.53 -5.10 14.06
C LEU A 248 16.86 -5.86 13.93
N ASP A 249 17.28 -6.19 12.72
CA ASP A 249 18.59 -6.79 12.47
C ASP A 249 19.71 -5.90 13.03
N GLU A 250 20.55 -6.48 13.89
CA GLU A 250 21.57 -5.72 14.63
C GLU A 250 22.70 -5.22 13.74
N LYS A 251 22.92 -5.86 12.58
CA LYS A 251 24.04 -5.54 11.69
C LYS A 251 23.66 -4.51 10.64
N LYS A 252 22.54 -4.71 9.95
CA LYS A 252 22.10 -3.94 8.78
C LYS A 252 20.79 -3.22 8.98
N GLY A 253 19.99 -3.58 9.98
CA GLY A 253 18.64 -3.04 10.15
C GLY A 253 18.59 -1.53 10.29
N HIS A 254 19.63 -0.92 10.87
CA HIS A 254 19.77 0.53 11.00
C HIS A 254 19.91 1.28 9.66
N GLU A 255 20.30 0.60 8.58
CA GLU A 255 20.42 1.18 7.22
C GLU A 255 19.09 1.11 6.44
N ILE A 256 18.12 0.33 6.92
CA ILE A 256 16.89 0.04 6.18
C ILE A 256 15.83 1.09 6.48
N ALA A 257 15.42 1.84 5.46
CA ALA A 257 14.34 2.81 5.54
C ALA A 257 12.97 2.16 5.35
N PHE A 258 12.83 1.23 4.42
CA PHE A 258 11.56 0.57 4.16
C PHE A 258 11.70 -0.87 3.65
N VAL A 259 10.66 -1.67 3.88
CA VAL A 259 10.53 -3.06 3.42
C VAL A 259 9.32 -3.13 2.50
N GLN A 260 9.55 -3.39 1.22
CA GLN A 260 8.53 -3.48 0.18
C GLN A 260 8.13 -4.94 -0.02
N PHE A 261 6.84 -5.23 0.07
CA PHE A 261 6.26 -6.51 -0.33
C PHE A 261 5.75 -6.43 -1.77
N PRO A 262 5.68 -7.55 -2.51
CA PRO A 262 5.06 -7.55 -3.83
C PRO A 262 3.57 -7.23 -3.76
N GLN A 263 3.09 -6.47 -4.75
CA GLN A 263 1.67 -6.38 -5.06
C GLN A 263 1.24 -7.67 -5.74
N ASN A 264 0.24 -8.36 -5.16
CA ASN A 264 -0.30 -9.60 -5.70
C ASN A 264 -1.82 -9.47 -5.77
N PHE A 265 -2.45 -10.16 -6.72
CA PHE A 265 -3.87 -10.01 -6.99
C PHE A 265 -4.60 -11.34 -6.97
N HIS A 266 -5.79 -11.38 -6.36
CA HIS A 266 -6.55 -12.63 -6.22
C HIS A 266 -7.54 -12.89 -7.36
N ASN A 267 -7.85 -11.87 -8.17
CA ASN A 267 -8.84 -11.91 -9.26
C ASN A 267 -8.21 -12.10 -10.64
N LEU A 268 -6.96 -12.59 -10.71
CA LEU A 268 -6.27 -12.82 -11.97
C LEU A 268 -6.94 -13.94 -12.77
N THR A 269 -7.13 -13.71 -14.06
CA THR A 269 -7.60 -14.75 -14.98
C THR A 269 -6.46 -15.72 -15.32
N LYS A 270 -6.79 -16.96 -15.68
CA LYS A 270 -5.81 -17.99 -16.06
C LYS A 270 -4.86 -17.53 -17.18
N ASN A 271 -5.36 -16.70 -18.11
CA ASN A 271 -4.62 -16.25 -19.28
C ASN A 271 -3.86 -14.93 -19.03
N ASP A 272 -4.21 -14.19 -17.96
CA ASP A 272 -3.64 -12.88 -17.64
C ASP A 272 -3.45 -11.97 -18.87
N LEU A 273 -4.52 -11.81 -19.67
CA LEU A 273 -4.44 -11.15 -20.98
C LEU A 273 -3.85 -9.73 -20.92
N TYR A 274 -4.08 -9.04 -19.80
CA TYR A 274 -3.64 -7.65 -19.59
C TYR A 274 -2.30 -7.55 -18.85
N GLY A 275 -1.68 -8.67 -18.48
CA GLY A 275 -0.40 -8.70 -17.77
C GLY A 275 -0.47 -8.12 -16.35
N ALA A 276 -1.63 -8.22 -15.71
CA ALA A 276 -1.88 -7.61 -14.40
C ALA A 276 -1.17 -8.33 -13.25
N SER A 277 -0.58 -9.52 -13.48
CA SER A 277 0.13 -10.26 -12.43
C SER A 277 1.44 -9.62 -11.98
N LEU A 278 2.02 -8.69 -12.75
CA LEU A 278 3.28 -7.99 -12.45
C LEU A 278 4.46 -8.91 -12.08
N LYS A 279 4.46 -10.16 -12.58
CA LYS A 279 5.45 -11.19 -12.21
C LYS A 279 6.89 -10.80 -12.49
N VAL A 280 7.16 -10.08 -13.59
CA VAL A 280 8.53 -9.65 -13.91
C VAL A 280 9.07 -8.74 -12.81
N ILE A 281 8.25 -7.79 -12.35
CA ILE A 281 8.60 -6.89 -11.24
C ILE A 281 8.83 -7.72 -9.96
N ALA A 282 7.87 -8.59 -9.63
CA ALA A 282 7.85 -9.30 -8.36
C ALA A 282 8.91 -10.41 -8.25
N ASP A 283 9.21 -11.13 -9.33
CA ASP A 283 10.04 -12.33 -9.29
C ASP A 283 11.45 -12.10 -9.89
N VAL A 284 11.66 -10.99 -10.62
CA VAL A 284 12.93 -10.70 -11.29
C VAL A 284 13.48 -9.33 -10.88
N ASP A 285 12.81 -8.24 -11.27
CA ASP A 285 13.39 -6.89 -11.17
C ASP A 285 13.70 -6.53 -9.72
N PHE A 286 12.72 -6.67 -8.82
CA PHE A 286 12.88 -6.22 -7.43
C PHE A 286 13.88 -7.07 -6.65
N HIS A 287 13.97 -8.37 -6.95
CA HIS A 287 15.04 -9.22 -6.44
C HIS A 287 16.42 -8.76 -6.93
N GLY A 288 16.54 -8.34 -8.19
CA GLY A 288 17.76 -7.75 -8.73
C GLY A 288 18.14 -6.43 -8.06
N LEU A 289 17.18 -5.53 -7.86
CA LEU A 289 17.38 -4.24 -7.20
C LEU A 289 17.76 -4.36 -5.73
N ASP A 290 17.29 -5.42 -5.05
CA ASP A 290 17.64 -5.70 -3.66
C ASP A 290 19.16 -5.87 -3.47
N GLY A 291 19.85 -6.42 -4.48
CA GLY A 291 21.31 -6.50 -4.52
C GLY A 291 22.04 -5.16 -4.65
N TYR A 292 21.35 -4.10 -5.07
CA TYR A 292 21.92 -2.78 -5.37
C TYR A 292 21.52 -1.68 -4.39
N GLY A 293 20.84 -2.03 -3.29
CA GLY A 293 20.41 -1.08 -2.26
C GLY A 293 18.91 -1.12 -1.95
N GLY A 294 18.15 -2.00 -2.61
CA GLY A 294 16.74 -2.22 -2.35
C GLY A 294 15.82 -1.76 -3.49
N PRO A 295 14.59 -2.30 -3.56
CA PRO A 295 13.62 -1.95 -4.59
C PRO A 295 13.05 -0.54 -4.37
N MET A 296 12.33 -0.06 -5.39
CA MET A 296 11.55 1.18 -5.30
C MET A 296 10.37 1.01 -4.34
N TYR A 297 9.85 2.13 -3.85
CA TYR A 297 8.56 2.16 -3.15
C TYR A 297 7.44 2.27 -4.19
N ILE A 298 6.44 1.37 -4.13
CA ILE A 298 5.35 1.25 -5.12
C ILE A 298 3.95 1.40 -4.51
N GLY A 299 3.80 2.31 -3.56
CA GLY A 299 2.47 2.83 -3.17
C GLY A 299 1.69 2.00 -2.14
N THR A 300 1.95 0.69 -2.02
CA THR A 300 1.20 -0.21 -1.12
C THR A 300 2.05 -1.37 -0.60
N GLY A 301 1.63 -2.00 0.49
CA GLY A 301 2.30 -3.16 1.09
C GLY A 301 3.73 -2.85 1.55
N CYS A 302 3.99 -1.62 1.96
CA CYS A 302 5.33 -1.15 2.30
C CYS A 302 5.39 -0.71 3.77
N PHE A 303 6.39 -1.22 4.49
CA PHE A 303 6.67 -0.77 5.85
C PHE A 303 7.78 0.26 5.80
N HIS A 304 7.55 1.47 6.32
CA HIS A 304 8.51 2.56 6.40
C HIS A 304 8.91 2.85 7.84
N ARG A 305 10.17 3.26 8.04
CA ARG A 305 10.53 4.01 9.24
C ARG A 305 9.89 5.40 9.18
N ARG A 306 9.28 5.84 10.29
CA ARG A 306 8.67 7.17 10.36
C ARG A 306 9.69 8.28 10.04
N ASP A 307 10.87 8.20 10.64
CA ASP A 307 11.93 9.19 10.49
C ASP A 307 12.34 9.43 9.03
N THR A 308 12.30 8.40 8.20
CA THR A 308 12.73 8.50 6.79
C THR A 308 11.71 9.28 5.99
N LEU A 309 10.43 9.07 6.26
CA LEU A 309 9.35 9.91 5.74
C LEU A 309 9.42 11.33 6.33
N CYS A 310 9.89 11.49 7.56
CA CYS A 310 10.12 12.80 8.17
C CYS A 310 11.35 13.56 7.63
N GLY A 311 12.03 13.06 6.60
CA GLY A 311 13.13 13.77 5.96
C GLY A 311 14.52 13.44 6.47
N LYS A 312 14.65 12.51 7.44
CA LYS A 312 15.95 12.17 8.05
C LYS A 312 16.92 11.64 7.00
N LYS A 313 18.14 12.17 7.00
CA LYS A 313 19.25 11.64 6.19
C LYS A 313 19.96 10.52 6.94
N PHE A 314 20.41 9.51 6.21
CA PHE A 314 21.17 8.44 6.81
C PHE A 314 22.56 8.95 7.22
N THR A 315 23.02 8.58 8.40
CA THR A 315 24.37 8.87 8.89
C THR A 315 24.93 7.60 9.52
N GLN A 316 26.12 7.19 9.08
CA GLN A 316 26.76 5.96 9.55
C GLN A 316 27.00 6.03 11.06
N GLY A 317 26.60 4.98 11.79
CA GLY A 317 26.70 4.92 13.25
C GLY A 317 25.57 5.61 14.02
N SER A 318 24.57 6.19 13.33
CA SER A 318 23.37 6.69 14.02
C SER A 318 22.55 5.53 14.58
N MET A 319 22.36 5.53 15.91
CA MET A 319 21.44 4.61 16.57
C MET A 319 20.01 5.13 16.48
N PHE A 320 19.06 4.24 16.22
CA PHE A 320 17.65 4.58 16.13
C PHE A 320 16.93 4.28 17.44
N GLU A 321 16.21 5.29 17.93
CA GLU A 321 15.29 5.12 19.05
C GLU A 321 14.03 4.38 18.57
N TRP A 322 13.73 3.30 19.27
CA TRP A 322 12.54 2.48 19.03
C TRP A 322 11.36 2.87 19.94
N SER A 323 11.56 3.85 20.82
CA SER A 323 10.56 4.39 21.73
C SER A 323 9.73 5.47 21.03
N GLY A 324 8.67 5.04 20.37
CA GLY A 324 7.52 5.90 20.13
C GLY A 324 6.64 5.85 21.36
N ASP A 325 6.89 6.70 22.36
CA ASP A 325 5.95 6.86 23.46
C ASP A 325 4.69 7.52 22.91
N SER A 326 3.52 7.01 23.30
CA SER A 326 2.25 7.65 22.97
C SER A 326 2.29 9.07 23.51
N VAL A 327 2.09 10.07 22.63
CA VAL A 327 2.18 11.49 23.01
C VAL A 327 1.00 11.91 23.90
N ILE A 328 -0.03 11.05 23.98
CA ILE A 328 -1.23 11.30 24.75
C ILE A 328 -0.96 11.11 26.25
N ARG A 329 -1.29 12.12 27.05
CA ARG A 329 -1.17 12.09 28.51
C ARG A 329 -2.36 11.33 29.11
N SER A 330 -2.11 10.58 30.19
CA SER A 330 -3.18 9.94 30.99
C SER A 330 -4.11 11.03 31.56
N GLY A 331 -5.33 11.14 31.01
CA GLY A 331 -6.35 12.13 31.41
C GLY A 331 -6.90 13.00 30.27
N ASP A 332 -6.32 12.95 29.06
CA ASP A 332 -6.85 13.68 27.89
C ASP A 332 -8.18 13.10 27.40
N SER A 333 -9.23 13.93 27.33
CA SER A 333 -10.51 13.56 26.70
C SER A 333 -10.35 13.38 25.19
N VAL A 334 -11.13 12.46 24.61
CA VAL A 334 -11.11 12.19 23.16
C VAL A 334 -11.47 13.44 22.36
N SER A 335 -12.49 14.20 22.79
CA SER A 335 -12.91 15.44 22.11
C SER A 335 -11.82 16.53 22.13
N GLY A 336 -11.16 16.75 23.27
CA GLY A 336 -10.08 17.72 23.36
C GLY A 336 -8.84 17.32 22.54
N LEU A 337 -8.59 16.02 22.39
CA LEU A 337 -7.54 15.52 21.51
C LEU A 337 -7.90 15.71 20.02
N GLU A 338 -9.14 15.43 19.64
CA GLU A 338 -9.64 15.65 18.27
C GLU A 338 -9.49 17.12 17.87
N GLU A 339 -9.90 18.06 18.73
CA GLU A 339 -9.77 19.50 18.49
C GLU A 339 -8.32 19.96 18.29
N ARG A 340 -7.39 19.54 19.17
CA ARG A 340 -5.97 19.91 19.04
C ARG A 340 -5.32 19.38 17.77
N ILE A 341 -5.80 18.25 17.26
CA ILE A 341 -5.22 17.58 16.11
C ILE A 341 -5.84 18.08 14.80
N LYS A 342 -7.07 18.60 14.82
CA LYS A 342 -7.73 19.17 13.62
C LYS A 342 -6.86 20.20 12.90
N GLU A 343 -6.15 21.06 13.64
CA GLU A 343 -5.22 22.03 13.04
C GLU A 343 -4.08 21.38 12.25
N LEU A 344 -3.54 20.25 12.72
CA LEU A 344 -2.48 19.50 12.05
C LEU A 344 -2.96 18.79 10.78
N ALA A 345 -4.27 18.60 10.65
CA ALA A 345 -4.90 17.95 9.51
C ALA A 345 -5.53 18.93 8.51
N SER A 346 -5.53 20.22 8.84
CA SER A 346 -5.98 21.30 7.98
C SER A 346 -5.17 21.36 6.68
N CYS A 347 -5.84 21.71 5.58
CA CYS A 347 -5.20 22.02 4.29
C CYS A 347 -4.21 23.20 4.39
N THR A 348 -4.37 24.09 5.36
CA THR A 348 -3.47 25.23 5.56
C THR A 348 -2.20 24.88 6.33
N PHE A 349 -2.13 23.72 6.98
CA PHE A 349 -0.98 23.32 7.79
C PHE A 349 0.30 23.23 6.97
N GLU A 350 0.19 22.82 5.71
CA GLU A 350 1.34 22.57 4.84
C GLU A 350 1.84 23.84 4.15
N ASN A 351 1.07 24.94 4.20
CA ASN A 351 1.44 26.20 3.57
C ASN A 351 2.76 26.74 4.14
N ASN A 352 3.70 27.07 3.25
CA ASN A 352 5.05 27.54 3.59
C ASN A 352 5.89 26.56 4.41
N THR A 353 5.54 25.27 4.42
CA THR A 353 6.33 24.22 5.06
C THR A 353 7.15 23.41 4.05
N GLN A 354 7.95 22.47 4.56
CA GLN A 354 8.71 21.53 3.73
C GLN A 354 7.93 20.24 3.42
N TRP A 355 6.67 20.13 3.86
CA TRP A 355 5.80 18.99 3.53
C TRP A 355 5.55 18.90 2.04
N GLY A 356 5.52 17.68 1.49
CA GLY A 356 5.41 17.45 0.05
C GLY A 356 6.67 17.68 -0.75
N HIS A 357 7.60 18.50 -0.25
CA HIS A 357 8.84 18.85 -0.95
C HIS A 357 10.04 18.07 -0.42
N GLU A 358 10.30 18.17 0.89
CA GLU A 358 11.37 17.45 1.58
C GLU A 358 10.82 16.43 2.60
N ILE A 359 9.64 16.66 3.15
CA ILE A 359 9.05 15.83 4.20
C ILE A 359 7.77 15.17 3.69
N GLY A 360 7.54 13.91 4.07
CA GLY A 360 6.38 13.13 3.68
C GLY A 360 6.50 12.52 2.29
N LEU A 361 5.34 12.15 1.73
CA LEU A 361 5.23 11.76 0.32
C LEU A 361 5.50 12.98 -0.56
N LYS A 362 6.16 12.78 -1.70
CA LYS A 362 6.58 13.86 -2.59
C LYS A 362 5.45 14.31 -3.51
N TYR A 363 5.13 15.60 -3.53
CA TYR A 363 4.01 16.10 -4.35
C TYR A 363 4.41 16.35 -5.82
N GLY A 364 3.39 16.40 -6.67
CA GLY A 364 3.52 16.88 -8.05
C GLY A 364 3.95 15.84 -9.07
N CYS A 365 3.76 14.55 -8.79
CA CYS A 365 3.95 13.47 -9.74
C CYS A 365 2.87 12.40 -9.51
N PRO A 366 2.26 11.83 -10.56
CA PRO A 366 1.29 10.71 -10.45
C PRO A 366 1.83 9.40 -9.86
N VAL A 367 3.16 9.27 -9.80
CA VAL A 367 3.89 8.17 -9.13
C VAL A 367 4.75 8.77 -8.02
N GLU A 368 4.09 9.49 -7.11
CA GLU A 368 4.74 10.11 -5.95
C GLU A 368 5.47 9.10 -5.07
N ASP A 369 5.01 7.86 -5.05
CA ASP A 369 5.58 6.73 -4.36
C ASP A 369 7.00 6.43 -4.85
N VAL A 370 7.18 6.26 -6.16
CA VAL A 370 8.48 6.02 -6.80
C VAL A 370 9.43 7.19 -6.53
N MET A 371 8.94 8.43 -6.68
CA MET A 371 9.71 9.64 -6.41
C MET A 371 10.11 9.75 -4.92
N THR A 372 9.22 9.36 -4.01
CA THR A 372 9.48 9.34 -2.57
C THR A 372 10.54 8.30 -2.22
N GLY A 373 10.41 7.08 -2.75
CA GLY A 373 11.39 6.01 -2.57
C GLY A 373 12.77 6.43 -3.05
N LEU A 374 12.85 7.01 -4.25
CA LEU A 374 14.11 7.53 -4.81
C LEU A 374 14.71 8.62 -3.92
N SER A 375 13.89 9.55 -3.42
CA SER A 375 14.35 10.61 -2.51
C SER A 375 14.91 10.05 -1.20
N ILE A 376 14.25 9.05 -0.61
CA ILE A 376 14.72 8.38 0.60
C ILE A 376 16.07 7.69 0.35
N GLN A 377 16.20 6.92 -0.72
CA GLN A 377 17.44 6.21 -1.03
C GLN A 377 18.59 7.17 -1.36
N CYS A 378 18.31 8.27 -2.07
CA CYS A 378 19.30 9.33 -2.34
C CYS A 378 19.76 10.10 -1.08
N ARG A 379 19.09 9.90 0.06
CA ARG A 379 19.54 10.39 1.38
C ARG A 379 20.44 9.38 2.11
N GLY A 380 20.89 8.34 1.42
CA GLY A 380 21.82 7.32 1.91
C GLY A 380 21.15 6.09 2.53
N TRP A 381 19.83 6.00 2.49
CA TRP A 381 19.08 4.87 3.02
C TRP A 381 19.00 3.71 2.03
N LYS A 382 18.80 2.50 2.55
CA LYS A 382 18.50 1.30 1.76
C LYS A 382 17.04 0.89 1.96
N SER A 383 16.53 0.08 1.04
CA SER A 383 15.28 -0.64 1.21
C SER A 383 15.52 -2.14 1.12
N VAL A 384 14.50 -2.92 1.45
CA VAL A 384 14.49 -4.38 1.31
C VAL A 384 13.30 -4.79 0.49
N TYR A 385 13.51 -5.73 -0.43
CA TYR A 385 12.44 -6.46 -1.06
C TYR A 385 12.17 -7.78 -0.33
N PHE A 386 10.93 -8.02 0.10
CA PHE A 386 10.56 -9.27 0.75
C PHE A 386 9.37 -9.95 0.06
N ASN A 387 9.64 -11.09 -0.57
CA ASN A 387 8.67 -11.93 -1.29
C ASN A 387 8.47 -13.26 -0.52
N PRO A 388 7.59 -13.31 0.50
CA PRO A 388 7.33 -14.53 1.26
C PRO A 388 6.58 -15.57 0.44
N GLU A 389 6.74 -16.86 0.79
CA GLU A 389 6.02 -17.98 0.16
C GLU A 389 4.50 -17.78 0.22
N ARG A 390 3.97 -17.48 1.42
CA ARG A 390 2.61 -16.94 1.54
C ARG A 390 2.68 -15.45 1.30
N LYS A 391 2.11 -15.00 0.18
CA LYS A 391 2.01 -13.58 -0.18
C LYS A 391 1.48 -12.76 0.99
N GLY A 392 2.17 -11.67 1.33
CA GLY A 392 1.81 -10.83 2.49
C GLY A 392 0.47 -10.09 2.27
N PHE A 393 0.29 -9.58 1.06
CA PHE A 393 -0.84 -8.75 0.66
C PHE A 393 -1.46 -9.29 -0.62
N LEU A 394 -2.79 -9.22 -0.72
CA LEU A 394 -3.55 -9.54 -1.91
C LEU A 394 -4.56 -8.42 -2.17
N GLY A 395 -4.68 -8.00 -3.42
CA GLY A 395 -5.73 -7.06 -3.81
C GLY A 395 -6.39 -7.39 -5.13
N VAL A 396 -6.96 -6.35 -5.74
CA VAL A 396 -7.84 -6.46 -6.91
C VAL A 396 -7.17 -5.82 -8.13
N ALA A 397 -6.80 -6.64 -9.10
CA ALA A 397 -6.31 -6.16 -10.39
C ALA A 397 -7.45 -5.56 -11.22
N THR A 398 -7.12 -4.66 -12.14
CA THR A 398 -8.05 -4.17 -13.16
C THR A 398 -8.54 -5.32 -14.03
N THR A 399 -9.85 -5.41 -14.25
CA THR A 399 -10.46 -6.54 -14.97
C THR A 399 -10.80 -6.23 -16.43
N THR A 400 -10.68 -4.97 -16.83
CA THR A 400 -11.00 -4.51 -18.19
C THR A 400 -9.82 -3.79 -18.83
N LEU A 401 -9.82 -3.75 -20.17
CA LEU A 401 -8.76 -3.11 -20.93
C LEU A 401 -8.71 -1.60 -20.66
N ASP A 402 -9.85 -0.93 -20.60
CA ASP A 402 -9.96 0.52 -20.36
C ASP A 402 -9.35 0.90 -19.00
N GLN A 403 -9.69 0.18 -17.93
CA GLN A 403 -9.12 0.40 -16.60
C GLN A 403 -7.60 0.19 -16.60
N THR A 404 -7.14 -0.90 -17.24
CA THR A 404 -5.70 -1.20 -17.34
C THR A 404 -4.95 -0.11 -18.08
N LEU A 405 -5.49 0.37 -19.21
CA LEU A 405 -4.87 1.44 -19.99
C LEU A 405 -4.80 2.75 -19.21
N VAL A 406 -5.84 3.11 -18.46
CA VAL A 406 -5.84 4.30 -17.59
C VAL A 406 -4.74 4.17 -16.53
N GLN A 407 -4.62 3.00 -15.90
CA GLN A 407 -3.59 2.75 -14.90
C GLN A 407 -2.17 2.83 -15.48
N HIS A 408 -1.90 2.14 -16.60
CA HIS A 408 -0.60 2.16 -17.27
C HIS A 408 -0.23 3.54 -17.82
N LYS A 409 -1.21 4.29 -18.34
CA LYS A 409 -1.01 5.68 -18.75
C LYS A 409 -0.53 6.52 -17.56
N ARG A 410 -1.20 6.41 -16.41
CA ARG A 410 -0.81 7.15 -15.19
C ARG A 410 0.62 6.83 -14.77
N TRP A 411 0.98 5.55 -14.73
CA TRP A 411 2.33 5.12 -14.38
C TRP A 411 3.38 5.62 -15.36
N SER A 412 3.20 5.34 -16.65
CA SER A 412 4.15 5.76 -17.69
C SER A 412 4.31 7.28 -17.79
N GLU A 413 3.23 8.05 -17.62
CA GLU A 413 3.28 9.50 -17.56
C GLU A 413 4.06 9.98 -16.33
N GLY A 414 3.76 9.43 -15.15
CA GLY A 414 4.46 9.79 -13.91
C GLY A 414 5.94 9.45 -13.95
N ASP A 415 6.30 8.26 -14.42
CA ASP A 415 7.68 7.81 -14.60
C ASP A 415 8.45 8.72 -15.58
N PHE A 416 7.79 9.12 -16.67
CA PHE A 416 8.36 10.07 -17.62
C PHE A 416 8.52 11.47 -17.01
N GLN A 417 7.57 11.92 -16.18
CA GLN A 417 7.72 13.16 -15.43
C GLN A 417 8.92 13.10 -14.47
N ILE A 418 9.12 11.97 -13.76
CA ILE A 418 10.31 11.77 -12.91
C ILE A 418 11.58 11.93 -13.76
N LEU A 419 11.66 11.25 -14.92
CA LEU A 419 12.82 11.29 -15.81
C LEU A 419 13.23 12.73 -16.19
N LEU A 420 12.25 13.59 -16.47
CA LEU A 420 12.46 14.98 -16.90
C LEU A 420 12.62 15.97 -15.73
N SER A 421 12.26 15.56 -14.52
CA SER A 421 12.28 16.42 -13.33
C SER A 421 13.66 16.54 -12.68
N LYS A 422 13.75 17.37 -11.63
CA LYS A 422 14.92 17.42 -10.74
C LYS A 422 15.19 16.11 -10.01
N HIS A 423 14.22 15.20 -9.96
CA HIS A 423 14.32 13.87 -9.35
C HIS A 423 14.66 12.77 -10.36
N SER A 424 15.14 13.11 -11.56
CA SER A 424 15.62 12.13 -12.54
C SER A 424 16.68 11.21 -11.93
N PRO A 425 16.61 9.87 -12.07
CA PRO A 425 17.59 8.94 -11.49
C PRO A 425 19.03 9.26 -11.91
N ILE A 426 19.22 9.67 -13.17
CA ILE A 426 20.54 10.01 -13.73
C ILE A 426 21.08 11.32 -13.15
N ARG A 427 20.22 12.33 -12.90
CA ARG A 427 20.68 13.64 -12.41
C ARG A 427 20.74 13.70 -10.89
N TYR A 428 19.75 13.11 -10.23
CA TYR A 428 19.53 13.16 -8.79
C TYR A 428 20.18 12.00 -8.06
N GLY A 429 20.14 10.80 -8.64
CA GLY A 429 20.64 9.56 -8.04
C GLY A 429 22.11 9.28 -8.33
N LEU A 430 22.64 9.71 -9.48
CA LEU A 430 24.06 9.55 -9.82
C LEU A 430 24.94 10.22 -8.75
N SER A 431 25.91 9.46 -8.21
CA SER A 431 26.73 9.77 -7.01
C SER A 431 26.09 9.59 -5.63
N ARG A 432 24.78 9.36 -5.53
CA ARG A 432 24.06 9.21 -4.25
C ARG A 432 23.58 7.78 -3.97
N ILE A 433 23.24 7.06 -5.02
CA ILE A 433 22.88 5.64 -4.98
C ILE A 433 23.78 4.85 -5.92
N SER A 434 23.76 3.51 -5.80
CA SER A 434 24.59 2.64 -6.64
C SER A 434 24.20 2.78 -8.12
N PHE A 435 25.17 2.59 -9.02
CA PHE A 435 24.91 2.66 -10.46
C PHE A 435 23.85 1.63 -10.90
N GLY A 436 23.89 0.41 -10.36
CA GLY A 436 22.87 -0.61 -10.63
C GLY A 436 21.46 -0.17 -10.20
N LEU A 437 21.33 0.52 -9.07
CA LEU A 437 20.05 1.07 -8.63
C LEU A 437 19.58 2.23 -9.51
N VAL A 438 20.48 3.12 -9.95
CA VAL A 438 20.16 4.16 -10.95
C VAL A 438 19.59 3.53 -12.22
N MET A 439 20.26 2.50 -12.75
CA MET A 439 19.78 1.76 -13.92
C MET A 439 18.41 1.11 -13.68
N GLY A 440 18.21 0.57 -12.48
CA GLY A 440 16.93 0.04 -12.02
C GLY A 440 15.77 1.02 -12.14
N TYR A 441 15.92 2.21 -11.59
CA TYR A 441 14.92 3.27 -11.76
C TYR A 441 14.75 3.69 -13.23
N CYS A 442 15.85 3.75 -13.99
CA CYS A 442 15.80 4.13 -15.40
C CYS A 442 14.96 3.17 -16.26
N VAL A 443 14.88 1.88 -15.93
CA VAL A 443 14.03 0.92 -16.65
C VAL A 443 12.57 1.39 -16.67
N TYR A 444 12.05 1.86 -15.54
CA TYR A 444 10.67 2.34 -15.43
C TYR A 444 10.52 3.77 -15.96
N CYS A 445 11.43 4.67 -15.59
CA CYS A 445 11.44 6.07 -16.06
C CYS A 445 11.52 6.20 -17.61
N LEU A 446 12.11 5.22 -18.30
CA LEU A 446 12.22 5.19 -19.77
C LEU A 446 11.07 4.45 -20.46
N TRP A 447 10.08 3.94 -19.73
CA TRP A 447 8.97 3.16 -20.29
C TRP A 447 8.25 3.94 -21.42
N ALA A 448 7.88 5.19 -21.17
CA ALA A 448 7.23 6.02 -22.18
C ALA A 448 8.13 6.26 -23.41
N VAL A 449 9.43 6.50 -23.21
CA VAL A 449 10.39 6.77 -24.30
C VAL A 449 10.58 5.56 -25.20
N ASN A 450 10.43 4.35 -24.67
CA ASN A 450 10.53 3.12 -25.44
C ASN A 450 9.48 3.02 -26.56
N CYS A 451 8.40 3.83 -26.52
CA CYS A 451 7.41 3.87 -27.60
C CYS A 451 8.02 4.26 -28.96
N PHE A 452 9.06 5.10 -28.99
CA PHE A 452 9.72 5.47 -30.25
C PHE A 452 10.44 4.29 -30.90
N ALA A 453 11.10 3.45 -30.10
CA ALA A 453 11.70 2.22 -30.58
C ALA A 453 10.62 1.27 -31.13
N THR A 454 9.54 1.06 -30.37
CA THR A 454 8.41 0.21 -30.80
C THR A 454 7.80 0.70 -32.11
N LEU A 455 7.56 2.00 -32.27
CA LEU A 455 7.03 2.59 -33.49
C LEU A 455 7.99 2.39 -34.67
N TYR A 456 9.30 2.59 -34.45
CA TYR A 456 10.31 2.32 -35.47
C TYR A 456 10.28 0.86 -35.92
N TYR A 457 10.33 -0.08 -34.97
CA TYR A 457 10.31 -1.52 -35.24
C TYR A 457 9.00 -2.00 -35.90
N SER A 458 7.88 -1.33 -35.64
CA SER A 458 6.57 -1.70 -36.21
C SER A 458 6.37 -1.12 -37.61
N ILE A 459 6.83 0.11 -37.84
CA ILE A 459 6.54 0.87 -39.07
C ILE A 459 7.62 0.64 -40.13
N VAL A 460 8.90 0.74 -39.78
CA VAL A 460 9.99 0.76 -40.76
C VAL A 460 10.10 -0.56 -41.51
N PRO A 461 10.14 -1.74 -40.86
CA PRO A 461 10.16 -3.02 -41.57
C PRO A 461 8.94 -3.22 -42.48
N SER A 462 7.75 -2.81 -42.01
CA SER A 462 6.50 -2.92 -42.76
C SER A 462 6.51 -2.06 -44.04
N LEU A 463 7.05 -0.84 -43.97
CA LEU A 463 7.20 0.03 -45.15
C LEU A 463 8.21 -0.52 -46.16
N TYR A 464 9.34 -1.07 -45.68
CA TYR A 464 10.34 -1.68 -46.55
C TYR A 464 9.79 -2.94 -47.25
N LEU A 465 9.05 -3.76 -46.50
CA LEU A 465 8.35 -4.93 -47.05
C LEU A 465 7.36 -4.52 -48.15
N LEU A 466 6.54 -3.50 -47.90
CA LEU A 466 5.56 -3.00 -48.87
C LEU A 466 6.22 -2.42 -50.13
N ARG A 467 7.41 -1.83 -50.01
CA ARG A 467 8.17 -1.30 -51.15
C ARG A 467 9.07 -2.32 -51.85
N GLY A 468 9.19 -3.54 -51.32
CA GLY A 468 10.13 -4.54 -51.84
C GLY A 468 11.60 -4.12 -51.73
N ILE A 469 11.92 -3.19 -50.84
CA ILE A 469 13.30 -2.72 -50.61
C ILE A 469 13.87 -3.53 -49.44
N SER A 470 15.09 -4.05 -49.61
CA SER A 470 15.78 -4.75 -48.53
C SER A 470 16.16 -3.77 -47.42
N LEU A 471 15.73 -4.03 -46.17
CA LEU A 471 16.07 -3.19 -45.01
C LEU A 471 17.56 -3.30 -44.67
N PHE A 472 18.12 -4.48 -44.88
CA PHE A 472 19.54 -4.77 -44.68
C PHE A 472 20.23 -4.96 -46.03
N PRO A 473 21.51 -4.60 -46.17
CA PRO A 473 22.24 -4.76 -47.42
C PRO A 473 22.23 -6.22 -47.89
N GLN A 474 22.04 -6.43 -49.20
CA GLN A 474 22.15 -7.76 -49.80
C GLN A 474 23.61 -8.23 -49.81
N GLN A 475 23.78 -9.52 -49.51
CA GLN A 475 25.05 -10.17 -49.23
C GLN A 475 26.04 -10.03 -50.40
N ASN A 476 27.20 -9.41 -50.15
CA ASN A 476 28.41 -9.67 -50.93
C ASN A 476 29.44 -10.25 -49.96
N SER A 477 29.64 -11.57 -50.07
CA SER A 477 30.80 -12.33 -49.60
C SER A 477 31.49 -11.87 -48.29
N GLY A 478 31.20 -12.56 -47.19
CA GLY A 478 32.28 -13.04 -46.32
C GLY A 478 32.44 -12.53 -44.88
N ASN A 479 31.64 -11.61 -44.34
CA ASN A 479 31.80 -11.22 -42.92
C ASN A 479 30.50 -10.75 -42.26
N ILE A 480 29.63 -11.68 -41.86
CA ILE A 480 28.79 -11.48 -40.67
C ILE A 480 28.86 -12.78 -39.86
N LEU A 481 29.77 -12.80 -38.89
CA LEU A 481 29.67 -13.71 -37.76
C LEU A 481 28.52 -13.16 -36.90
N LEU A 482 27.31 -13.67 -37.12
CA LEU A 482 26.24 -13.52 -36.13
C LEU A 482 26.71 -14.31 -34.91
N LEU A 483 27.27 -13.60 -33.93
CA LEU A 483 27.47 -14.13 -32.59
C LEU A 483 26.08 -14.28 -31.96
N ASP A 484 25.39 -15.33 -32.38
CA ASP A 484 24.26 -15.89 -31.66
C ASP A 484 24.82 -16.49 -30.37
N ARG A 485 24.91 -15.67 -29.33
CA ARG A 485 25.04 -16.20 -27.96
C ARG A 485 23.63 -16.55 -27.49
N HIS A 486 23.14 -17.70 -27.96
CA HIS A 486 22.07 -18.40 -27.29
C HIS A 486 22.63 -19.16 -26.07
N ILE A 487 21.86 -19.05 -24.98
CA ILE A 487 21.92 -19.70 -23.66
C ILE A 487 22.60 -18.88 -22.58
#